data_AF-A0A835RMC0-F1
#
_entry.id   AF-A0A835RMC0-F1
#
_cell.length_a   1.000
_cell.length_b   1.000
_cell.length_c   1.000
_cell.angle_alpha   90.00
_cell.angle_beta   90.00
_cell.angle_gamma   90.00
#
_symmetry.space_group_name_H-M   'P 1'
#
loop_
_entity.id
_entity.type
_entity.pdbx_description
1 polymer ?
#
loop_
_entity_poly.entity_id
_entity_poly.type
_entity_poly.pdbx_seq_one_letter_code
_entity_poly.pdbx_strand_id
1 'polypeptide(L)'
;MDASIPVKKIDLEYASWLGQNQIPMTLIFTKCDKRKKKKNGGKRPEENVEDFQNSIRKYFSSVPPWIMTSSVTHLGRDEILMHIAQLRNYWLKH
;
A
#
# COMPACT_ATOMS: atom_id res chain seq x y z
N MET A 1 2.58 -0.06 -5.06
CA MET A 1 1.88 -1.23 -5.64
C MET A 1 0.68 -0.76 -6.43
N ASP A 2 0.39 -1.37 -7.58
CA ASP A 2 -0.78 -1.02 -8.39
C ASP A 2 -2.03 -1.70 -7.80
N ALA A 3 -3.00 -0.91 -7.33
CA ALA A 3 -4.20 -1.43 -6.67
C ALA A 3 -5.17 -2.11 -7.65
N SER A 4 -5.03 -1.84 -8.95
CA SER A 4 -5.97 -2.32 -9.98
C SER A 4 -5.71 -3.75 -10.46
N ILE A 5 -4.67 -4.38 -9.92
CA ILE A 5 -4.24 -5.74 -10.28
C ILE A 5 -4.09 -6.61 -9.02
N PRO A 6 -4.19 -7.95 -9.17
CA PRO A 6 -3.95 -8.87 -8.07
C PRO A 6 -2.54 -8.72 -7.47
N VAL A 7 -2.43 -9.09 -6.20
CA VAL A 7 -1.16 -9.13 -5.46
C VAL A 7 -0.11 -9.91 -6.24
N LYS A 8 1.06 -9.30 -6.45
CA LYS A 8 2.19 -10.00 -7.04
C LYS A 8 3.08 -10.56 -5.95
N LYS A 9 3.60 -11.76 -6.21
CA LYS A 9 4.55 -12.44 -5.31
C LYS A 9 5.76 -11.54 -4.99
N ILE A 10 6.27 -10.85 -6.00
CA ILE A 10 7.43 -9.96 -5.86
C ILE A 10 7.18 -8.80 -4.88
N ASP A 11 5.96 -8.25 -4.84
CA ASP A 11 5.62 -7.17 -3.89
C ASP A 11 5.68 -7.69 -2.44
N LEU A 12 5.22 -8.93 -2.20
CA LEU A 12 5.28 -9.58 -0.88
C LEU A 12 6.71 -9.94 -0.48
N GLU A 13 7.51 -10.45 -1.43
CA GLU A 13 8.91 -10.81 -1.19
C GLU A 13 9.75 -9.58 -0.79
N TYR A 14 9.60 -8.47 -1.51
CA TYR A 14 10.29 -7.22 -1.16
C TYR A 14 9.83 -6.66 0.18
N ALA A 15 8.53 -6.65 0.44
CA ALA A 15 8.02 -6.18 1.72
C ALA A 15 8.59 -7.05 2.86
N SER A 16 8.52 -8.38 2.74
CA SER A 16 9.09 -9.32 3.70
C SER A 16 10.59 -9.07 3.94
N TRP A 17 11.37 -8.86 2.88
CA TRP A 17 12.80 -8.55 3.00
C TRP A 17 13.05 -7.26 3.80
N LEU A 18 12.29 -6.19 3.54
CA LEU A 18 12.40 -4.95 4.34
C LEU A 18 12.07 -5.21 5.81
N GLY A 19 11.04 -6.00 6.09
CA GLY A 19 10.66 -6.38 7.45
C GLY A 19 11.74 -7.19 8.18
N GLN A 20 12.34 -8.17 7.51
CA GLN A 20 13.43 -8.97 8.06
C GLN A 20 14.67 -8.14 8.39
N ASN A 21 14.95 -7.12 7.59
CA ASN A 21 16.05 -6.18 7.81
C ASN A 21 15.68 -5.02 8.75
N GLN A 22 14.51 -5.07 9.39
CA GLN A 22 14.02 -4.05 10.31
C GLN A 22 13.96 -2.64 9.69
N ILE A 23 13.73 -2.56 8.37
CA ILE A 23 13.62 -1.29 7.65
C ILE A 23 12.16 -0.83 7.71
N PRO A 24 11.86 0.33 8.35
CA PRO A 24 10.51 0.86 8.38
C PRO A 24 10.01 1.19 6.96
N MET A 25 8.74 0.88 6.68
CA MET A 25 8.14 1.14 5.38
C MET A 25 6.69 1.58 5.49
N THR A 26 6.22 2.25 4.44
CA THR A 26 4.81 2.59 4.23
C THR A 26 4.40 2.11 2.84
N LEU A 27 3.28 1.40 2.78
CA LEU A 27 2.77 0.80 1.55
C LEU A 27 1.90 1.81 0.79
N ILE A 28 2.27 2.15 -0.44
CA ILE A 28 1.47 3.04 -1.28
C ILE A 28 0.79 2.24 -2.38
N PHE A 29 -0.55 2.24 -2.37
CA PHE A 29 -1.38 1.63 -3.40
C PHE A 29 -1.82 2.69 -4.40
N THR A 30 -1.48 2.52 -5.67
CA THR A 30 -1.71 3.50 -6.75
C THR A 30 -2.82 3.07 -7.70
N LYS A 31 -3.32 4.02 -8.50
CA LYS A 31 -4.35 3.80 -9.53
C LYS A 31 -5.68 3.28 -8.97
N CYS A 32 -6.05 3.74 -7.78
CA CYS A 32 -7.29 3.33 -7.10
C CYS A 32 -8.58 3.79 -7.82
N ASP A 33 -8.47 4.61 -8.85
CA ASP A 33 -9.56 4.96 -9.77
C ASP A 33 -9.92 3.82 -10.75
N LYS A 34 -8.97 2.91 -11.03
CA LYS A 34 -9.16 1.86 -12.03
C LYS A 34 -10.04 0.74 -11.48
N ARG A 35 -11.29 0.71 -11.95
CA ARG A 35 -12.24 -0.36 -11.67
C ARG A 35 -12.33 -1.33 -12.85
N LYS A 36 -11.90 -2.57 -12.67
CA LYS A 36 -12.28 -3.64 -13.59
C LYS A 36 -13.72 -4.08 -13.28
N LYS A 37 -14.52 -4.33 -14.32
CA LYS A 37 -15.89 -4.83 -14.12
C LYS A 37 -15.83 -6.25 -13.58
N LYS A 38 -16.60 -6.56 -12.50
CA LYS A 38 -16.65 -7.91 -11.90
C LYS A 38 -16.93 -9.03 -12.91
N LYS A 39 -17.73 -8.74 -13.95
CA LYS A 39 -18.02 -9.67 -15.06
C LYS A 39 -16.78 -10.18 -15.83
N ASN A 40 -15.65 -9.48 -15.74
CA ASN A 40 -14.39 -9.88 -16.37
C ASN A 40 -13.38 -10.48 -15.36
N GLY A 41 -13.86 -10.97 -14.21
CA GLY A 41 -13.02 -11.49 -13.13
C GLY A 41 -12.18 -10.43 -12.42
N GLY A 42 -12.49 -9.14 -12.63
CA GLY A 42 -11.75 -8.04 -12.03
C GLY A 42 -12.24 -7.68 -10.63
N LYS A 43 -11.31 -7.60 -9.68
CA LYS A 43 -11.53 -7.06 -8.34
C LYS A 43 -11.48 -5.54 -8.34
N ARG A 44 -12.20 -4.91 -7.41
CA ARG A 44 -12.06 -3.50 -7.09
C ARG A 44 -10.70 -3.26 -6.41
N PRO A 45 -10.13 -2.06 -6.51
CA PRO A 45 -8.90 -1.71 -5.83
C PRO A 45 -8.88 -2.04 -4.35
N GLU A 46 -9.99 -1.79 -3.65
CA GLU A 46 -10.14 -2.08 -2.22
C GLU A 46 -10.03 -3.59 -1.93
N GLU A 47 -10.61 -4.43 -2.78
CA GLU A 47 -10.55 -5.90 -2.63
C GLU A 47 -9.12 -6.43 -2.85
N ASN A 48 -8.36 -5.86 -3.81
CA ASN A 48 -6.94 -6.24 -4.01
C ASN A 48 -6.04 -5.75 -2.86
N VAL A 49 -6.33 -4.57 -2.30
CA VAL A 49 -5.62 -4.06 -1.12
C VAL A 49 -5.85 -4.97 0.08
N GLU A 50 -7.09 -5.41 0.31
CA GLU A 50 -7.42 -6.36 1.37
C GLU A 50 -6.69 -7.71 1.19
N ASP A 51 -6.67 -8.25 -0.04
CA ASP A 51 -5.90 -9.46 -0.35
C ASP A 51 -4.41 -9.28 -0.02
N PHE A 52 -3.84 -8.11 -0.33
CA PHE A 52 -2.45 -7.80 -0.02
C PHE A 52 -2.22 -7.80 1.49
N GLN A 53 -3.08 -7.10 2.25
CA GLN A 53 -3.01 -7.03 3.70
C GLN A 53 -3.11 -8.42 4.35
N ASN A 54 -4.02 -9.26 3.87
CA ASN A 54 -4.16 -10.64 4.34
C ASN A 54 -2.90 -11.47 4.04
N SER A 55 -2.29 -11.27 2.87
CA SER A 55 -1.09 -12.00 2.47
C SER A 55 0.14 -11.57 3.26
N ILE A 56 0.31 -10.27 3.50
CA ILE A 56 1.49 -9.73 4.20
C ILE A 56 1.47 -10.02 5.71
N ARG A 57 0.29 -10.22 6.33
CA ARG A 57 0.16 -10.66 7.73
C ARG A 57 0.90 -11.97 8.06
N LYS A 58 1.25 -12.78 7.06
CA LYS A 58 2.08 -13.97 7.25
C LYS A 58 3.54 -13.64 7.59
N TYR A 59 3.98 -12.44 7.26
CA TYR A 59 5.37 -11.98 7.41
C TYR A 59 5.52 -10.88 8.48
N PHE A 60 4.41 -10.27 8.91
CA PHE A 60 4.40 -9.15 9.84
C PHE A 60 3.39 -9.36 10.97
N SER A 61 3.75 -8.98 12.20
CA SER A 61 2.84 -8.98 13.36
C SER A 61 1.66 -8.02 13.18
N SER A 62 1.89 -6.91 12.49
CA SER A 62 0.87 -5.95 12.09
C SER A 62 1.16 -5.45 10.67
N VAL A 63 0.11 -5.14 9.92
CA VAL A 63 0.27 -4.59 8.56
C VAL A 63 0.95 -3.22 8.66
N PRO A 64 2.00 -2.95 7.86
CA PRO A 64 2.62 -1.63 7.84
C PRO A 64 1.61 -0.52 7.49
N PRO A 65 1.88 0.74 7.87
CA PRO A 65 1.07 1.88 7.44
C PRO A 65 0.88 1.87 5.92
N TRP A 66 -0.30 2.22 5.45
CA TRP A 66 -0.61 2.18 4.03
C TRP A 66 -1.56 3.29 3.60
N ILE A 67 -1.44 3.73 2.34
CA ILE A 67 -2.26 4.80 1.76
C ILE A 67 -2.70 4.38 0.35
N MET A 68 -3.98 4.59 0.03
CA MET A 68 -4.53 4.45 -1.32
C MET A 68 -4.49 5.78 -2.06
N THR A 69 -4.14 5.73 -3.35
CA THR A 69 -3.82 6.92 -4.13
C THR A 69 -4.31 6.82 -5.57
N SER A 70 -4.64 7.97 -6.16
CA SER A 70 -4.87 8.09 -7.59
C SER A 70 -4.32 9.41 -8.10
N SER A 71 -3.49 9.34 -9.13
CA SER A 71 -3.04 10.54 -9.84
C SER A 71 -4.15 11.20 -10.67
N VAL A 72 -5.21 10.46 -11.00
CA VAL A 72 -6.34 10.94 -11.80
C VAL A 72 -7.36 11.68 -10.96
N THR A 73 -7.71 11.12 -9.79
CA THR A 73 -8.72 11.72 -8.90
C THR A 73 -8.11 12.53 -7.76
N HIS A 74 -6.78 12.60 -7.70
CA HIS A 74 -6.01 13.21 -6.60
C HIS A 74 -6.24 12.57 -5.22
N LEU A 75 -6.86 11.39 -5.17
CA LEU A 75 -7.02 10.61 -3.95
C LEU A 75 -5.66 10.34 -3.30
N GLY A 76 -5.58 10.46 -1.97
CA GLY A 76 -4.39 10.12 -1.20
C GLY A 76 -3.30 11.20 -1.20
N ARG A 77 -3.49 12.32 -1.90
CA ARG A 77 -2.48 13.38 -2.02
C ARG A 77 -2.19 14.00 -0.65
N ASP A 78 -3.22 14.44 0.05
CA ASP A 78 -3.07 15.12 1.33
C ASP A 78 -2.61 14.15 2.42
N GLU A 79 -3.07 12.89 2.36
CA GLU A 79 -2.63 11.82 3.25
C GLU A 79 -1.13 11.51 3.08
N ILE A 80 -0.61 11.44 1.85
CA ILE A 80 0.84 11.29 1.64
C ILE A 80 1.60 12.49 2.19
N LEU A 81 1.16 13.72 1.88
CA LEU A 81 1.85 14.92 2.32
C LEU A 81 1.87 15.04 3.85
N MET A 82 0.75 14.71 4.49
CA MET A 82 0.63 14.66 5.94
C MET A 82 1.57 13.60 6.53
N HIS A 83 1.57 12.38 5.97
CA HIS A 83 2.43 11.29 6.44
C HIS A 83 3.91 11.64 6.34
N ILE A 84 4.35 12.22 5.22
CA ILE A 84 5.73 12.70 5.05
C ILE A 84 6.05 13.81 6.05
N ALA A 85 5.14 14.75 6.26
CA ALA A 85 5.34 15.84 7.23
C ALA A 85 5.47 15.30 8.67
N GLN A 86 4.66 14.31 9.05
CA GLN A 86 4.73 13.63 10.34
C GLN A 86 6.06 12.91 10.51
N LEU A 87 6.51 12.15 9.51
CA LEU A 87 7.81 11.47 9.53
C LEU A 87 8.95 12.48 9.67
N ARG A 88 8.96 13.55 8.86
CA ARG A 88 9.96 14.62 8.98
C ARG A 88 10.00 15.19 10.39
N ASN A 89 8.85 15.50 10.97
CA ASN A 89 8.77 16.08 12.31
C ASN A 89 9.22 15.08 13.40
N TYR A 90 8.97 13.78 13.21
CA TYR A 90 9.45 12.74 14.10
C TYR A 90 11.00 12.70 14.11
N TRP A 91 11.62 12.65 12.93
CA TRP A 91 13.07 12.58 12.77
C TRP A 91 13.81 13.89 13.05
N LEU A 92 13.13 15.03 13.08
CA LEU A 92 13.74 16.28 13.57
C LEU A 92 13.85 16.32 15.09
N LYS A 93 13.06 15.51 15.80
CA LYS A 93 13.00 15.47 17.27
C LYS A 93 13.84 14.35 17.89
N HIS A 94 14.35 13.43 17.08
CA HIS A 94 15.10 12.24 17.49
C HIS A 94 16.32 12.09 16.60
#